data_AF-A0A957L6T3-F1
#
_entry.id   AF-A0A957L6T3-F1
#
_cell.length_a   1.000
_cell.length_b   1.000
_cell.length_c   1.000
_cell.angle_alpha   90.00
_cell.angle_beta   90.00
_cell.angle_gamma   90.00
#
_symmetry.space_group_name_H-M   'P 1'
#
loop_
_entity.id
_entity.type
_entity.pdbx_description
1 polymer ?
#
loop_
_entity_poly.entity_id
_entity_poly.type
_entity_poly.pdbx_seq_one_letter_code
_entity_poly.pdbx_strand_id
1 'polypeptide(L)'
;GQAQQLAQFLIESVVPLVESDFRVHSGRQNRFLFGSSLGALFSLYLLHERPDQFGGAGLMSPSLWPAGYAIFPYLRDRPATQARIYLDVGTRELSGRFAFLRLHWPSRQYRQAAARLYALLAAREPAANLHFFIEPGARHGEAAWARRLPTALRFLLANPTG
;
A
#
# COMPACT_ATOMS: atom_id res chain seq x y z
N GLY A 1 15.67 11.67 0.50
CA GLY A 1 15.66 12.70 1.54
C GLY A 1 14.84 12.25 2.73
N GLN A 2 13.53 12.53 2.74
CA GLN A 2 12.69 12.26 3.92
C GLN A 2 12.10 10.84 3.98
N ALA A 3 11.74 10.25 2.83
CA ALA A 3 11.21 8.88 2.79
C ALA A 3 12.24 7.85 3.29
N GLN A 4 13.52 8.02 2.92
CA GLN A 4 14.60 7.16 3.39
C GLN A 4 14.85 7.32 4.89
N GLN A 5 14.78 8.54 5.43
CA GLN A 5 14.90 8.77 6.87
C GLN A 5 13.75 8.13 7.65
N LEU A 6 12.51 8.25 7.16
CA LEU A 6 11.37 7.58 7.78
C LEU A 6 11.49 6.06 7.70
N ALA A 7 11.93 5.52 6.55
CA ALA A 7 12.19 4.10 6.38
C ALA A 7 13.24 3.60 7.38
N GLN A 8 14.34 4.35 7.52
CA GLN A 8 15.41 4.04 8.45
C GLN A 8 14.92 4.08 9.90
N PHE A 9 14.21 5.13 10.30
CA PHE A 9 13.61 5.24 11.64
C PHE A 9 12.66 4.07 11.95
N LEU A 10 11.83 3.67 10.99
CA LEU A 10 10.93 2.54 11.17
C LEU A 10 11.71 1.23 11.38
N ILE A 11 12.73 0.97 10.57
CA ILE A 11 13.47 -0.30 10.58
C ILE A 11 14.46 -0.38 11.74
N GLU A 12 15.12 0.73 12.08
CA GLU A 12 16.23 0.75 13.04
C GLU A 12 15.79 1.18 14.45
N SER A 13 14.60 1.80 14.59
CA SER A 13 14.11 2.25 15.89
C SER A 13 12.77 1.62 16.26
N VAL A 14 11.75 1.76 15.40
CA VAL A 14 10.39 1.33 15.75
C VAL A 14 10.27 -0.20 15.78
N VAL A 15 10.75 -0.89 14.75
CA VAL A 15 10.68 -2.36 14.69
C VAL A 15 11.40 -3.02 15.87
N PRO A 16 12.67 -2.68 16.19
CA PRO A 16 13.37 -3.27 17.33
C PRO A 16 12.66 -3.02 18.66
N LEU A 17 12.17 -1.79 18.89
CA LEU A 17 11.45 -1.44 20.10
C LEU A 17 10.15 -2.24 20.25
N VAL A 18 9.39 -2.39 19.16
CA VAL A 18 8.14 -3.17 19.22
C VAL A 18 8.43 -4.66 19.44
N GLU A 19 9.46 -5.21 18.80
CA GLU A 19 9.85 -6.61 18.94
C GLU A 19 10.46 -6.93 20.32
N SER A 20 11.06 -5.95 21.01
CA SER A 20 11.56 -6.13 22.38
C SER A 20 10.47 -5.98 23.44
N ASP A 21 9.57 -5.01 23.28
CA ASP A 21 8.69 -4.57 24.37
C ASP A 21 7.31 -5.23 24.32
N PHE A 22 6.94 -5.82 23.17
CA PHE A 22 5.63 -6.43 22.97
C PHE A 22 5.72 -7.87 22.47
N ARG A 23 4.71 -8.67 22.80
CA ARG A 23 4.57 -10.04 22.29
C ARG A 23 4.08 -10.03 20.85
N VAL A 24 5.01 -9.83 19.92
CA VAL A 24 4.77 -9.90 18.47
C VAL A 24 5.59 -11.03 17.86
N HIS A 25 5.14 -11.56 16.73
CA HIS A 25 5.98 -12.46 15.93
C HIS A 25 7.00 -11.64 15.14
N SER A 26 8.27 -11.99 15.26
CA SER A 26 9.35 -11.33 14.53
C SER A 26 9.54 -11.91 13.12
N GLY A 27 10.38 -11.23 12.33
CA GLY A 27 10.70 -11.64 10.97
C GLY A 27 9.73 -11.11 9.92
N ARG A 28 10.22 -10.93 8.69
CA ARG A 28 9.51 -10.18 7.65
C ARG A 28 8.11 -10.70 7.37
N GLN A 29 7.91 -12.01 7.41
CA GLN A 29 6.62 -12.67 7.16
C GLN A 29 5.51 -12.21 8.13
N ASN A 30 5.88 -11.62 9.27
CA ASN A 30 4.97 -11.12 10.29
C ASN A 30 4.91 -9.58 10.35
N ARG A 31 5.65 -8.88 9.49
CA ARG A 31 5.71 -7.41 9.45
C ARG A 31 5.00 -6.89 8.21
N PHE A 32 4.00 -6.05 8.43
CA PHE A 32 3.17 -5.48 7.37
C PHE A 32 3.19 -3.97 7.43
N LEU A 33 3.32 -3.35 6.25
CA LEU A 33 3.13 -1.92 6.09
C LEU A 33 1.64 -1.66 5.82
N PHE A 34 1.10 -0.57 6.33
CA PHE A 34 -0.29 -0.24 6.08
C PHE A 34 -0.46 1.28 5.99
N GLY A 35 -1.13 1.75 4.95
CA GLY A 35 -1.38 3.17 4.80
C GLY A 35 -2.50 3.46 3.82
N SER A 36 -2.99 4.70 3.88
CA SER A 36 -3.89 5.27 2.91
C SER A 36 -3.26 6.43 2.16
N SER A 37 -3.74 6.74 0.95
CA SER A 37 -3.32 7.95 0.21
C SER A 37 -1.79 7.99 0.00
N LEU A 38 -1.11 9.06 0.44
CA LEU A 38 0.36 9.15 0.43
C LEU A 38 1.04 8.11 1.34
N GLY A 39 0.40 7.71 2.44
CA GLY A 39 0.90 6.63 3.31
C GLY A 39 0.91 5.27 2.61
N ALA A 40 -0.07 5.02 1.73
CA ALA A 40 -0.08 3.84 0.87
C ALA A 40 1.05 3.90 -0.18
N LEU A 41 1.29 5.07 -0.79
CA LEU A 41 2.44 5.26 -1.69
C LEU A 41 3.76 4.97 -0.97
N PHE A 42 3.94 5.50 0.24
CA PHE A 42 5.13 5.26 1.05
C PHE A 42 5.27 3.78 1.44
N SER A 43 4.18 3.12 1.82
CA SER A 43 4.17 1.69 2.14
C SER A 43 4.59 0.84 0.93
N LEU A 44 4.10 1.17 -0.27
CA LEU A 44 4.47 0.49 -1.51
C LEU A 44 5.96 0.71 -1.85
N TYR A 45 6.45 1.94 -1.69
CA TYR A 45 7.87 2.29 -1.85
C TYR A 45 8.74 1.46 -0.89
N LEU A 46 8.43 1.51 0.41
CA LEU A 46 9.24 0.87 1.44
C LEU A 46 9.23 -0.65 1.31
N LEU A 47 8.11 -1.26 0.91
CA LEU A 47 8.04 -2.70 0.63
C LEU A 47 9.04 -3.13 -0.44
N HIS A 48 9.17 -2.34 -1.51
CA HIS A 48 10.09 -2.64 -2.62
C HIS A 48 11.52 -2.20 -2.34
N GLU A 49 11.72 -1.21 -1.49
CA GLU A 49 13.06 -0.81 -1.04
C GLU A 49 13.65 -1.83 -0.07
N ARG A 50 12.83 -2.38 0.84
CA ARG A 50 13.24 -3.30 1.92
C ARG A 50 12.36 -4.56 1.98
N PRO A 51 12.32 -5.37 0.90
CA PRO A 51 11.56 -6.62 0.88
C PRO A 51 12.12 -7.67 1.85
N ASP A 52 13.35 -7.46 2.34
CA ASP A 52 13.97 -8.25 3.40
C ASP A 52 13.35 -8.00 4.79
N GLN A 53 12.70 -6.84 4.99
CA GLN A 53 12.15 -6.42 6.28
C GLN A 53 10.64 -6.59 6.40
N PHE A 54 9.90 -6.54 5.29
CA PHE A 54 8.43 -6.54 5.28
C PHE A 54 7.87 -7.65 4.38
N GLY A 55 6.89 -8.38 4.90
CA GLY A 55 6.24 -9.51 4.23
C GLY A 55 4.92 -9.15 3.55
N GLY A 56 4.45 -7.92 3.70
CA GLY A 56 3.29 -7.43 2.96
C GLY A 56 2.97 -5.96 3.19
N ALA A 57 2.03 -5.45 2.38
CA ALA A 57 1.54 -4.09 2.49
C ALA A 57 0.02 -3.98 2.20
N GLY A 58 -0.67 -3.18 3.01
CA GLY A 58 -2.04 -2.72 2.74
C GLY A 58 -2.04 -1.31 2.15
N LEU A 59 -2.49 -1.20 0.91
CA LEU A 59 -2.43 0.00 0.10
C LEU A 59 -3.85 0.54 -0.14
N MET A 60 -4.32 1.40 0.76
CA MET A 60 -5.67 1.95 0.65
C MET A 60 -5.70 3.22 -0.18
N SER A 61 -6.44 3.22 -1.29
CA SER A 61 -6.58 4.37 -2.18
C SER A 61 -5.21 5.05 -2.44
N PRO A 62 -4.22 4.39 -3.06
CA PRO A 62 -2.85 4.93 -3.09
C PRO A 62 -2.70 6.15 -3.99
N SER A 63 -1.96 7.14 -3.49
CA SER A 63 -1.69 8.38 -4.22
C SER A 63 -0.49 8.22 -5.14
N LEU A 64 -0.72 7.74 -6.37
CA LEU A 64 0.36 7.34 -7.28
C LEU A 64 0.92 8.46 -8.17
N TRP A 65 0.30 9.65 -8.18
CA TRP A 65 0.71 10.80 -9.02
C TRP A 65 1.99 11.55 -8.61
N PRO A 66 2.45 11.54 -7.34
CA PRO A 66 3.64 12.29 -6.95
C PRO A 66 4.84 12.04 -7.87
N ALA A 67 5.63 13.09 -8.09
CA ALA A 67 6.78 13.07 -9.01
C ALA A 67 6.45 12.53 -10.42
N GLY A 68 5.28 12.88 -10.97
CA GLY A 68 4.88 12.46 -12.32
C GLY A 68 4.68 10.95 -12.45
N TYR A 69 4.17 10.32 -11.39
CA TYR A 69 4.04 8.87 -11.26
C TYR A 69 5.36 8.08 -11.30
N ALA A 70 6.43 8.64 -10.74
CA ALA A 70 7.75 8.00 -10.65
C ALA A 70 7.74 6.61 -9.98
N ILE A 71 6.71 6.27 -9.21
CA ILE A 71 6.54 4.94 -8.63
C ILE A 71 6.51 3.84 -9.69
N PHE A 72 5.90 4.05 -10.86
CA PHE A 72 5.83 3.00 -11.88
C PHE A 72 7.19 2.58 -12.44
N PRO A 73 8.05 3.49 -12.96
CA PRO A 73 9.40 3.09 -13.37
C PRO A 73 10.20 2.54 -12.20
N TYR A 74 10.12 3.15 -11.01
CA TYR A 74 10.79 2.67 -9.81
C TYR A 74 10.51 1.19 -9.49
N LEU A 75 9.25 0.75 -9.63
CA LEU A 75 8.85 -0.65 -9.42
C LEU A 75 9.29 -1.57 -10.54
N ARG A 76 9.38 -1.09 -11.79
CA ARG A 76 9.84 -1.92 -12.93
C ARG A 76 11.30 -2.32 -12.77
N ASP A 77 12.11 -1.43 -12.20
CA ASP A 77 13.55 -1.60 -12.03
C ASP A 77 13.92 -2.44 -10.79
N ARG A 78 12.93 -2.96 -10.05
CA ARG A 78 13.13 -3.75 -8.83
C ARG A 78 12.51 -5.14 -8.92
N PRO A 79 13.11 -6.19 -8.35
CA PRO A 79 12.56 -7.54 -8.40
C PRO A 79 11.19 -7.60 -7.71
N ALA A 80 10.44 -8.68 -8.01
CA ALA A 80 9.25 -9.01 -7.25
C ALA A 80 9.61 -9.25 -5.78
N THR A 81 8.76 -8.77 -4.88
CA THR A 81 8.96 -8.81 -3.43
C THR A 81 8.60 -10.18 -2.84
N GLN A 82 7.75 -10.96 -3.53
CA GLN A 82 7.09 -12.16 -3.00
C GLN A 82 6.24 -11.87 -1.75
N ALA A 83 5.93 -10.61 -1.50
CA ALA A 83 5.18 -10.15 -0.35
C ALA A 83 3.67 -10.11 -0.65
N ARG A 84 2.85 -10.12 0.40
CA ARG A 84 1.40 -10.00 0.27
C ARG A 84 0.97 -8.55 0.10
N ILE A 85 0.31 -8.22 -1.00
CA ILE A 85 -0.11 -6.85 -1.29
C ILE A 85 -1.63 -6.80 -1.42
N TYR A 86 -2.25 -6.10 -0.46
CA TYR A 86 -3.63 -5.67 -0.56
C TYR A 86 -3.67 -4.28 -1.20
N LEU A 87 -4.49 -4.11 -2.22
CA LEU A 87 -4.71 -2.84 -2.89
C LEU A 87 -6.21 -2.56 -2.95
N ASP A 88 -6.61 -1.33 -2.67
CA ASP A 88 -7.99 -0.90 -2.89
C ASP A 88 -8.13 0.49 -3.52
N VAL A 89 -9.33 0.75 -4.04
CA VAL A 89 -9.73 2.07 -4.53
C VAL A 89 -11.25 2.23 -4.52
N GLY A 90 -11.75 3.43 -4.26
CA GLY A 90 -13.16 3.80 -4.38
C GLY A 90 -13.52 4.30 -5.78
N THR A 91 -14.81 4.29 -6.13
CA THR A 91 -15.25 4.85 -7.43
C THR A 91 -15.49 6.36 -7.45
N ARG A 92 -15.51 7.00 -6.28
CA ARG A 92 -15.76 8.43 -6.09
C ARG A 92 -14.67 9.13 -5.28
N GLU A 93 -13.43 8.62 -5.35
CA GLU A 93 -12.23 9.07 -4.62
C GLU A 93 -12.18 10.59 -4.42
N LEU A 94 -11.99 11.36 -5.50
CA LEU A 94 -11.77 12.81 -5.41
C LEU A 94 -13.04 13.62 -5.70
N SER A 95 -14.22 13.06 -5.39
CA SER A 95 -15.47 13.82 -5.45
C SER A 95 -15.63 14.74 -4.23
N GLY A 96 -15.77 16.05 -4.47
CA GLY A 96 -16.15 17.04 -3.45
C GLY A 96 -15.01 17.57 -2.59
N ARG A 97 -14.44 16.78 -1.68
CA ARG A 97 -13.63 17.32 -0.56
C ARG A 97 -12.20 17.76 -0.89
N PHE A 98 -11.65 17.39 -2.04
CA PHE A 98 -10.33 17.81 -2.52
C PHE A 98 -10.39 18.85 -3.65
N ALA A 99 -11.58 19.35 -3.96
CA ALA A 99 -11.77 20.43 -4.93
C ALA A 99 -10.95 21.67 -4.55
N PHE A 100 -10.71 21.91 -3.25
CA PHE A 100 -9.89 23.02 -2.76
C PHE A 100 -8.41 22.92 -3.13
N LEU A 101 -7.87 21.71 -3.36
CA LEU A 101 -6.48 21.54 -3.82
C LEU A 101 -6.31 21.90 -5.30
N ARG A 102 -7.40 22.22 -6.04
CA ARG A 102 -7.42 22.43 -7.50
C ARG A 102 -6.74 21.30 -8.30
N LEU A 103 -6.51 20.16 -7.67
CA LEU A 103 -6.13 18.93 -8.33
C LEU A 103 -7.40 18.39 -8.99
N HIS A 104 -7.66 18.82 -10.23
CA HIS A 104 -8.66 18.21 -11.08
C HIS A 104 -8.17 16.81 -11.48
N TRP A 105 -8.19 15.90 -10.52
CA TRP A 105 -7.92 14.51 -10.78
C TRP A 105 -9.25 13.77 -10.73
N PRO A 106 -9.86 13.49 -11.89
CA PRO A 106 -11.12 12.77 -11.92
C PRO A 106 -10.94 11.45 -11.18
N SER A 107 -11.95 11.04 -10.42
CA SER A 107 -11.97 9.72 -9.76
C SER A 107 -11.68 8.58 -10.75
N ARG A 108 -11.95 8.80 -12.05
CA ARG A 108 -11.53 7.92 -13.16
C ARG A 108 -10.01 7.76 -13.27
N GLN A 109 -9.24 8.85 -13.28
CA GLN A 109 -7.78 8.79 -13.36
C GLN A 109 -7.17 8.11 -12.12
N TYR A 110 -7.74 8.36 -10.94
CA TYR A 110 -7.33 7.68 -9.70
C TYR A 110 -7.48 6.16 -9.82
N ARG A 111 -8.66 5.70 -10.24
CA ARG A 111 -8.93 4.28 -10.47
C ARG A 111 -8.05 3.68 -11.55
N GLN A 112 -7.82 4.40 -12.64
CA GLN A 112 -6.94 3.94 -13.72
C GLN A 112 -5.50 3.77 -13.22
N ALA A 113 -5.00 4.66 -12.38
CA ALA A 113 -3.69 4.52 -11.76
C ALA A 113 -3.63 3.30 -10.83
N ALA A 114 -4.65 3.07 -9.99
CA ALA A 114 -4.72 1.89 -9.13
C ALA A 114 -4.81 0.59 -9.95
N ALA A 115 -5.64 0.54 -11.00
CA ALA A 115 -5.73 -0.60 -11.89
C ALA A 115 -4.41 -0.86 -12.64
N ARG A 116 -3.71 0.19 -13.06
CA ARG A 116 -2.38 0.09 -13.68
C ARG A 116 -1.34 -0.46 -12.69
N LEU A 117 -1.40 -0.04 -11.43
CA LEU A 117 -0.54 -0.59 -10.38
C LEU A 117 -0.83 -2.08 -10.18
N TYR A 118 -2.11 -2.46 -10.05
CA TYR A 118 -2.49 -3.85 -9.92
C TYR A 118 -1.97 -4.69 -11.10
N ALA A 119 -2.16 -4.24 -12.33
CA ALA A 119 -1.67 -4.94 -13.51
C ALA A 119 -0.14 -5.10 -13.52
N LEU A 120 0.60 -4.08 -13.06
CA LEU A 120 2.06 -4.16 -12.93
C LEU A 120 2.48 -5.19 -11.88
N LEU A 121 1.79 -5.23 -10.73
CA LEU A 121 2.08 -6.19 -9.66
C LEU A 121 1.70 -7.61 -10.08
N ALA A 122 0.53 -7.80 -10.70
CA ALA A 122 0.04 -9.10 -11.16
C ALA A 122 0.92 -9.77 -12.22
N ALA A 123 1.71 -8.98 -12.96
CA ALA A 123 2.69 -9.50 -13.91
C ALA A 123 3.98 -10.03 -13.25
N ARG A 124 4.18 -9.80 -11.94
CA ARG A 124 5.47 -10.00 -11.25
C ARG A 124 5.34 -10.79 -9.94
N GLU A 125 4.25 -10.61 -9.22
CA GLU A 125 3.99 -11.27 -7.93
C GLU A 125 3.11 -12.51 -8.10
N PRO A 126 3.22 -13.51 -7.21
CA PRO A 126 2.30 -14.63 -7.18
C PRO A 126 0.85 -14.17 -7.03
N ALA A 127 -0.08 -14.76 -7.79
CA ALA A 127 -1.50 -14.38 -7.74
C ALA A 127 -2.10 -14.52 -6.32
N ALA A 128 -1.67 -15.54 -5.56
CA ALA A 128 -2.09 -15.75 -4.17
C ALA A 128 -1.63 -14.64 -3.21
N ASN A 129 -0.60 -13.88 -3.59
CA ASN A 129 -0.06 -12.77 -2.82
C ASN A 129 -0.70 -11.43 -3.16
N LEU A 130 -1.68 -11.39 -4.07
CA LEU A 130 -2.33 -10.14 -4.48
C LEU A 130 -3.83 -10.16 -4.19
N HIS A 131 -4.32 -9.05 -3.67
CA HIS A 131 -5.75 -8.79 -3.58
C HIS A 131 -6.06 -7.37 -4.03
N PHE A 132 -6.99 -7.21 -4.97
CA PHE A 132 -7.43 -5.91 -5.46
C PHE A 132 -8.94 -5.74 -5.27
N PHE A 133 -9.32 -4.69 -4.54
CA PHE A 133 -10.71 -4.40 -4.21
C PHE A 133 -11.14 -3.02 -4.70
N ILE A 134 -12.27 -2.95 -5.42
CA ILE A 134 -12.88 -1.69 -5.84
C ILE A 134 -14.19 -1.51 -5.09
N GLU A 135 -14.32 -0.44 -4.31
CA GLU A 135 -15.54 -0.14 -3.56
C GLU A 135 -16.45 0.83 -4.33
N PRO A 136 -17.65 0.41 -4.77
CA PRO A 136 -18.61 1.28 -5.42
C PRO A 136 -19.08 2.43 -4.51
N GLY A 137 -19.05 3.65 -5.02
CA GLY A 137 -19.56 4.84 -4.33
C GLY A 137 -18.60 5.44 -3.29
N ALA A 138 -17.53 4.72 -2.92
CA ALA A 138 -16.58 5.16 -1.92
C ALA A 138 -15.78 6.40 -2.35
N ARG A 139 -15.61 7.31 -1.39
CA ARG A 139 -14.82 8.55 -1.50
C ARG A 139 -13.45 8.39 -0.84
N HIS A 140 -12.54 9.31 -1.12
CA HIS A 140 -11.21 9.37 -0.51
C HIS A 140 -11.33 9.86 0.94
N GLY A 141 -11.38 8.94 1.90
CA GLY A 141 -11.47 9.29 3.31
C GLY A 141 -11.67 8.12 4.25
N GLU A 142 -11.57 8.45 5.54
CA GLU A 142 -11.44 7.54 6.67
C GLU A 142 -12.63 6.60 6.80
N ALA A 143 -13.85 7.09 6.56
CA ALA A 143 -15.05 6.26 6.62
C ALA A 143 -15.03 5.12 5.58
N ALA A 144 -14.46 5.34 4.39
CA ALA A 144 -14.33 4.30 3.37
C ALA A 144 -13.16 3.36 3.69
N TRP A 145 -12.04 3.88 4.17
CA TRP A 145 -10.89 3.07 4.60
C TRP A 145 -11.27 2.14 5.76
N ALA A 146 -12.00 2.65 6.76
CA ALA A 146 -12.48 1.86 7.89
C ALA A 146 -13.37 0.68 7.46
N ARG A 147 -14.24 0.87 6.46
CA ARG A 147 -15.07 -0.23 5.92
C ARG A 147 -14.24 -1.32 5.23
N ARG A 148 -13.13 -0.95 4.58
CA ARG A 148 -12.25 -1.86 3.83
C ARG A 148 -11.18 -2.53 4.69
N LEU A 149 -10.85 -1.92 5.83
CA LEU A 149 -9.80 -2.39 6.73
C LEU A 149 -9.95 -3.86 7.16
N PRO A 150 -11.13 -4.35 7.56
CA PRO A 150 -11.28 -5.76 7.91
C PRO A 150 -10.91 -6.72 6.77
N THR A 151 -11.26 -6.39 5.52
CA THR A 151 -10.89 -7.21 4.35
C THR A 151 -9.40 -7.21 4.13
N ALA A 152 -8.76 -6.04 4.24
CA ALA A 152 -7.31 -5.90 4.11
C ALA A 152 -6.56 -6.72 5.18
N LEU A 153 -6.96 -6.61 6.45
CA LEU A 153 -6.33 -7.33 7.55
C LEU A 153 -6.50 -8.84 7.42
N ARG A 154 -7.70 -9.32 7.05
CA ARG A 154 -7.92 -10.76 6.83
C ARG A 154 -7.03 -11.33 5.74
N PHE A 155 -6.82 -10.58 4.66
CA PHE A 155 -5.93 -11.00 3.58
C PHE A 155 -4.47 -11.02 4.03
N LEU A 156 -3.99 -9.93 4.65
CA LEU A 156 -2.58 -9.81 5.05
C LEU A 156 -2.20 -10.82 6.12
N LEU A 157 -3.08 -11.03 7.11
CA LEU A 157 -2.83 -11.88 8.28
C LEU A 157 -3.30 -13.34 8.10
N ALA A 158 -3.78 -13.72 6.92
CA ALA A 158 -4.17 -15.11 6.67
C ALA A 158 -2.99 -16.06 6.91
N ASN A 159 -3.20 -17.25 7.49
CA ASN A 159 -2.11 -18.22 7.55
C ASN A 159 -1.70 -18.60 6.13
N PRO A 160 -0.40 -18.78 5.83
CA PRO A 160 0.00 -19.44 4.60
C PRO A 160 -0.72 -20.79 4.59
N THR A 161 -1.55 -21.03 3.57
CA THR A 161 -2.05 -22.39 3.33
C THR A 161 -0.80 -23.26 3.12
N GLY A 162 -0.58 -24.20 4.04
CA GLY A 162 0.53 -25.14 4.01
C GLY A 162 0.51 -26.03 2.78
#